data_AF-A0A7Y2A9H0-F1
#
_entry.id   AF-A0A7Y2A9H0-F1
#
_cell.length_a   1.000
_cell.length_b   1.000
_cell.length_c   1.000
_cell.angle_alpha   90.00
_cell.angle_beta   90.00
_cell.angle_gamma   90.00
#
_symmetry.space_group_name_H-M   'P 1'
#
loop_
_entity.id
_entity.type
_entity.pdbx_description
1 polymer ?
#
loop_
_entity_poly.entity_id
_entity_poly.type
_entity_poly.pdbx_seq_one_letter_code
_entity_poly.pdbx_strand_id
1 'polypeptide(L)'
;MKRIVLPLILLFSLVGFSQTVLVDDTQTLDQLINDVLVSGSCASAQNITSPNNAMVAGEGFNSYGYFERGTSNFPFEEGIVLLSGDIGDVPLGPVSDGGNPPWDGDADLDALSGG
;
A
#
# COMPACT_ATOMS: atom_id res chain seq x y z
N MET A 1 -9.48 11.55 44.48
CA MET A 1 -9.81 10.93 43.18
C MET A 1 -9.16 11.64 41.98
N LYS A 2 -9.15 12.98 41.88
CA LYS A 2 -8.57 13.70 40.72
C LYS A 2 -7.04 13.55 40.51
N ARG A 3 -6.27 13.28 41.57
CA ARG A 3 -4.78 13.18 41.52
C ARG A 3 -4.25 11.92 40.82
N ILE A 4 -5.07 10.87 40.72
CA ILE A 4 -4.69 9.58 40.09
C ILE A 4 -5.17 9.52 38.63
N VAL A 5 -6.19 10.32 38.29
CA VAL A 5 -6.78 10.34 36.95
C VAL A 5 -5.79 10.89 35.91
N LEU A 6 -5.02 11.93 36.26
CA LEU A 6 -4.05 12.55 35.35
C LEU A 6 -2.92 11.60 34.90
N PRO A 7 -2.20 10.89 35.79
CA PRO A 7 -1.17 9.93 35.37
C PRO A 7 -1.76 8.73 34.61
N LEU A 8 -3.00 8.31 34.92
CA LEU A 8 -3.67 7.21 34.22
C LEU A 8 -4.00 7.57 32.76
N ILE A 9 -4.43 8.81 32.50
CA ILE A 9 -4.69 9.32 31.14
C ILE A 9 -3.39 9.40 30.34
N LEU A 10 -2.30 9.88 30.95
CA LEU A 10 -0.97 9.94 30.32
C LEU A 10 -0.40 8.55 29.98
N LEU A 11 -0.66 7.54 30.81
CA LEU A 11 -0.26 6.15 30.54
C LEU A 11 -1.08 5.54 29.39
N PHE A 12 -2.35 5.92 29.25
CA PHE A 12 -3.24 5.42 28.21
C PHE A 12 -2.90 5.97 26.81
N SER A 13 -2.36 7.19 26.71
CA SER A 13 -1.83 7.71 25.43
C SER A 13 -0.62 6.95 24.88
N LEU A 14 0.07 6.14 25.70
CA LEU A 14 1.20 5.32 25.25
C LEU A 14 0.78 3.99 24.58
N VAL A 15 -0.50 3.62 24.64
CA VAL A 15 -1.04 2.38 24.03
C VAL A 15 -1.84 2.62 22.74
N GLY A 16 -1.73 3.82 22.15
CA GLY A 16 -2.30 4.11 20.83
C GLY A 16 -1.43 3.50 19.72
N PHE A 17 -1.86 2.36 19.17
CA PHE A 17 -1.24 1.77 17.98
C PHE A 17 -1.95 2.27 16.73
N SER A 18 -1.36 3.24 16.03
CA SER A 18 -1.65 3.51 14.62
C SER A 18 -0.42 3.07 13.85
N GLN A 19 -0.47 1.88 13.25
CA GLN A 19 0.68 1.28 12.57
C GLN A 19 0.25 0.91 11.16
N THR A 20 0.93 1.49 10.17
CA THR A 20 0.66 1.25 8.75
C THR A 20 1.76 0.36 8.19
N VAL A 21 1.52 -0.20 7.01
CA VAL A 21 2.60 -0.80 6.22
C VAL A 21 3.55 0.30 5.73
N LEU A 22 4.80 -0.06 5.50
CA LEU A 22 5.77 0.78 4.78
C LEU A 22 5.66 0.42 3.30
N VAL A 23 5.82 1.41 2.42
CA VAL A 23 5.68 1.25 0.97
C VAL A 23 6.93 1.76 0.27
N ASP A 24 7.39 0.99 -0.72
CA ASP A 24 8.51 1.31 -1.61
C ASP A 24 8.03 1.26 -3.07
N ASP A 25 8.13 2.40 -3.75
CA ASP A 25 7.73 2.60 -5.14
C ASP A 25 8.91 2.57 -6.12
N THR A 26 10.12 2.27 -5.64
CA THR A 26 11.34 2.28 -6.45
C THR A 26 11.63 0.95 -7.16
N GLN A 27 10.90 -0.11 -6.79
CA GLN A 27 11.05 -1.44 -7.37
C GLN A 27 10.51 -1.50 -8.79
N THR A 28 11.25 -2.18 -9.67
CA THR A 28 10.78 -2.44 -11.04
C THR A 28 9.69 -3.51 -11.04
N LEU A 29 8.86 -3.53 -12.10
CA LEU A 29 7.81 -4.53 -12.26
C LEU A 29 8.38 -5.97 -12.29
N ASP A 30 9.54 -6.17 -12.90
CA ASP A 30 10.24 -7.46 -12.89
C ASP A 30 10.63 -7.90 -11.48
N GLN A 31 11.16 -6.99 -10.65
CA GLN A 31 11.52 -7.28 -9.24
C GLN A 31 10.28 -7.59 -8.42
N LEU A 32 9.22 -6.81 -8.54
CA LEU A 32 7.95 -7.08 -7.85
C LEU A 32 7.43 -8.48 -8.18
N ILE A 33 7.42 -8.88 -9.45
CA ILE A 33 6.89 -10.20 -9.82
C ILE A 33 7.84 -11.34 -9.46
N ASN A 34 9.12 -11.25 -9.84
CA ASN A 34 10.04 -12.39 -9.70
C ASN A 34 10.67 -12.50 -8.31
N ASP A 35 10.91 -11.39 -7.63
CA ASP A 35 11.57 -11.38 -6.32
C ASP A 35 10.56 -11.39 -5.16
N VAL A 36 9.36 -10.82 -5.35
CA VAL A 36 8.33 -10.72 -4.29
C VAL A 36 7.17 -11.72 -4.50
N LEU A 37 6.51 -11.73 -5.66
CA LEU A 37 5.28 -12.53 -5.85
C LEU A 37 5.54 -14.02 -6.12
N VAL A 38 6.48 -14.32 -7.02
CA VAL A 38 6.76 -15.68 -7.52
C VAL A 38 7.95 -16.31 -6.77
N SER A 39 8.47 -15.63 -5.74
CA SER A 39 9.71 -15.92 -5.01
C SER A 39 10.03 -17.43 -4.92
N GLY A 40 11.02 -17.89 -5.68
CA GLY A 40 11.41 -19.30 -5.69
C GLY A 40 12.23 -19.71 -6.92
N SER A 41 13.03 -20.76 -6.79
CA SER A 41 13.87 -21.28 -7.89
C SER A 41 13.10 -22.11 -8.93
N CYS A 42 11.82 -22.39 -8.67
CA CYS A 42 11.00 -23.29 -9.49
C CYS A 42 10.07 -22.56 -10.46
N ALA A 43 9.94 -21.24 -10.36
CA ALA A 43 9.07 -20.46 -11.22
C ALA A 43 9.70 -19.08 -11.50
N SER A 44 9.57 -18.62 -12.74
CA SER A 44 9.86 -17.26 -13.13
C SER A 44 8.84 -16.80 -14.16
N ALA A 45 8.47 -15.53 -14.08
CA ALA A 45 7.59 -14.89 -15.04
C ALA A 45 8.43 -14.15 -16.09
N GLN A 46 7.96 -14.18 -17.33
CA GLN A 46 8.53 -13.46 -18.46
C GLN A 46 7.44 -12.65 -19.16
N ASN A 47 7.86 -11.68 -19.97
CA ASN A 47 6.94 -10.78 -20.68
C ASN A 47 6.01 -10.01 -19.72
N ILE A 48 6.59 -9.57 -18.60
CA ILE A 48 5.88 -8.85 -17.54
C ILE A 48 5.60 -7.44 -18.04
N THR A 49 4.32 -7.05 -18.04
CA THR A 49 3.87 -5.73 -18.47
C THR A 49 2.75 -5.24 -17.57
N SER A 50 2.66 -3.92 -17.39
CA SER A 50 1.53 -3.25 -16.74
C SER A 50 1.01 -2.19 -17.72
N PRO A 51 0.06 -2.52 -18.61
CA PRO A 51 -0.47 -1.56 -19.58
C PRO A 51 -1.49 -0.59 -18.98
N ASN A 52 -2.01 -0.89 -17.79
CA ASN A 52 -2.97 -0.06 -17.07
C ASN A 52 -2.37 0.34 -15.71
N ASN A 53 -1.73 1.52 -15.67
CA ASN A 53 -1.22 2.13 -14.44
C ASN A 53 -1.09 3.65 -14.59
N ALA A 54 -1.01 4.35 -13.46
CA ALA A 54 -0.91 5.81 -13.39
C ALA A 54 0.23 6.40 -14.22
N MET A 55 1.40 5.75 -14.21
CA MET A 55 2.57 6.25 -14.93
C MET A 55 2.41 6.15 -16.44
N VAL A 56 1.82 5.05 -16.94
CA VAL A 56 1.45 4.85 -18.35
C VAL A 56 0.35 5.82 -18.77
N ALA A 57 -0.58 6.15 -17.86
CA ALA A 57 -1.62 7.14 -18.08
C ALA A 57 -1.12 8.60 -18.05
N GLY A 58 0.12 8.85 -17.59
CA GLY A 58 0.75 10.16 -17.59
C GLY A 58 0.55 10.98 -16.30
N GLU A 59 0.12 10.34 -15.22
CA GLU A 59 -0.20 11.00 -13.95
C GLU A 59 1.03 11.43 -13.13
N GLY A 60 2.20 10.83 -13.39
CA GLY A 60 3.44 11.20 -12.70
C GLY A 60 3.65 10.56 -11.32
N PHE A 61 2.80 9.61 -10.92
CA PHE A 61 2.98 8.76 -9.73
C PHE A 61 2.90 7.25 -10.04
N ASN A 62 3.31 6.43 -9.08
CA ASN A 62 3.23 4.97 -9.16
C ASN A 62 1.92 4.47 -8.53
N SER A 63 1.25 3.53 -9.19
CA SER A 63 -0.01 2.93 -8.72
C SER A 63 0.14 1.47 -8.25
N TYR A 64 1.38 1.02 -8.13
CA TYR A 64 1.77 -0.27 -7.58
C TYR A 64 3.15 -0.17 -6.96
N GLY A 65 3.48 -1.07 -6.03
CA GLY A 65 4.80 -1.13 -5.41
C GLY A 65 4.95 -2.29 -4.44
N TYR A 66 6.03 -2.26 -3.67
CA TYR A 66 6.30 -3.20 -2.59
C TYR A 66 5.76 -2.64 -1.27
N PHE A 67 5.25 -3.52 -0.41
CA PHE A 67 5.00 -3.17 0.99
C PHE A 67 5.72 -4.13 1.92
N GLU A 68 6.09 -3.63 3.10
CA GLU A 68 6.46 -4.42 4.27
C GLU A 68 5.58 -4.03 5.46
N ARG A 69 5.27 -5.01 6.32
CA ARG A 69 4.42 -4.78 7.50
C ARG A 69 5.08 -3.83 8.50
N GLY A 70 6.40 -3.83 8.58
CA GLY A 70 7.15 -3.14 9.62
C GLY A 70 6.70 -3.60 11.02
N THR A 71 6.29 -2.65 11.87
CA THR A 71 5.79 -2.96 13.22
C THR A 71 4.27 -3.16 13.28
N SER A 72 3.56 -3.04 12.14
CA SER A 72 2.11 -3.15 12.07
C SER A 72 1.59 -4.56 12.36
N ASN A 73 0.32 -4.67 12.70
CA ASN A 73 -0.37 -5.95 12.87
C ASN A 73 -0.95 -6.49 11.54
N PHE A 74 -0.46 -6.00 10.40
CA PHE A 74 -0.90 -6.48 9.10
C PHE A 74 -0.56 -7.98 8.96
N PRO A 75 -1.48 -8.84 8.46
CA PRO A 75 -1.30 -10.29 8.51
C PRO A 75 -0.14 -10.79 7.65
N PHE A 76 0.21 -10.06 6.58
CA PHE A 76 1.31 -10.39 5.69
C PHE A 76 2.58 -9.63 6.09
N GLU A 77 3.74 -10.29 6.03
CA GLU A 77 5.04 -9.65 6.32
C GLU A 77 5.42 -8.66 5.23
N GLU A 78 5.22 -9.04 3.98
CA GLU A 78 5.56 -8.23 2.81
C GLU A 78 4.74 -8.67 1.60
N GLY A 79 4.78 -7.90 0.53
CA GLY A 79 4.15 -8.25 -0.72
C GLY A 79 4.07 -7.10 -1.72
N ILE A 80 3.25 -7.28 -2.74
CA ILE A 80 2.91 -6.23 -3.70
C ILE A 80 1.65 -5.52 -3.22
N VAL A 81 1.64 -4.19 -3.31
CA VAL A 81 0.46 -3.34 -3.15
C VAL A 81 0.06 -2.75 -4.49
N LEU A 82 -1.24 -2.69 -4.74
CA LEU A 82 -1.86 -2.05 -5.90
C LEU A 82 -2.88 -1.03 -5.40
N LEU A 83 -2.96 0.14 -6.04
CA LEU A 83 -3.93 1.17 -5.69
C LEU A 83 -4.46 1.87 -6.95
N SER A 84 -5.73 2.22 -6.96
CA SER A 84 -6.32 3.15 -7.94
C SER A 84 -5.99 4.61 -7.58
N GLY A 85 -4.71 4.89 -7.36
CA GLY A 85 -4.18 6.16 -6.84
C GLY A 85 -2.67 6.07 -6.58
N ASP A 86 -2.09 7.10 -5.96
CA ASP A 86 -0.67 7.10 -5.61
C ASP A 86 -0.40 6.15 -4.45
N ILE A 87 0.47 5.15 -4.63
CA ILE A 87 0.81 4.21 -3.56
C ILE A 87 1.48 4.88 -2.35
N GLY A 88 2.01 6.09 -2.49
CA GLY A 88 2.47 6.92 -1.38
C GLY A 88 1.37 7.23 -0.36
N ASP A 89 0.10 7.11 -0.76
CA ASP A 89 -1.06 7.34 0.10
C ASP A 89 -1.49 6.11 0.92
N VAL A 90 -0.93 4.93 0.65
CA VAL A 90 -1.28 3.69 1.38
C VAL A 90 -1.14 3.83 2.91
N PRO A 91 -0.09 4.48 3.47
CA PRO A 91 0.00 4.72 4.89
C PRO A 91 -1.08 5.66 5.45
N LEU A 92 -1.75 6.45 4.61
CA LEU A 92 -2.82 7.36 5.05
C LEU A 92 -4.18 6.64 5.20
N GLY A 93 -4.28 5.39 4.72
CA GLY A 93 -5.51 4.61 4.71
C GLY A 93 -6.24 4.71 3.36
N PRO A 94 -7.51 4.30 3.27
CA PRO A 94 -8.28 4.41 2.04
C PRO A 94 -8.38 5.88 1.63
N VAL A 95 -7.65 6.27 0.59
CA VAL A 95 -7.76 7.60 -0.01
C VAL A 95 -8.82 7.50 -1.09
N SER A 96 -9.93 8.19 -0.86
CA SER A 96 -10.86 8.52 -1.94
C SER A 96 -10.17 9.58 -2.78
N ASP A 97 -9.83 9.27 -4.03
CA ASP A 97 -9.42 10.31 -4.96
C ASP A 97 -10.63 11.22 -5.20
N GLY A 98 -10.69 12.33 -4.46
CA GLY A 98 -11.74 13.34 -4.59
C GLY A 98 -11.55 14.23 -5.82
N GLY A 99 -10.55 13.94 -6.66
CA GLY A 99 -10.29 14.60 -7.93
C GLY A 99 -11.01 13.94 -9.10
N ASN A 100 -10.94 14.59 -10.26
CA ASN A 100 -11.21 13.98 -11.56
C ASN A 100 -9.85 13.68 -12.21
N PRO A 101 -9.11 12.65 -11.73
CA PRO A 101 -7.85 12.28 -12.35
C PRO A 101 -8.08 11.89 -13.82
N PRO A 102 -7.14 12.20 -14.74
CA PRO A 102 -7.19 11.70 -16.11
C PRO A 102 -7.19 10.16 -16.21
N TRP A 103 -6.69 9.47 -15.20
CA TRP A 103 -6.82 8.03 -15.02
C TRP A 103 -7.87 7.70 -13.95
N ASP A 104 -9.00 7.11 -14.36
CA ASP A 104 -10.08 6.67 -13.45
C ASP A 104 -9.68 5.50 -12.52
N GLY A 105 -8.39 5.14 -12.48
CA GLY A 105 -7.86 3.99 -11.77
C GLY A 105 -8.05 2.67 -12.51
N ASP A 106 -7.83 1.56 -11.80
CA ASP A 106 -8.10 0.22 -12.28
C ASP A 106 -9.51 -0.21 -11.86
N ALA A 107 -10.40 -0.42 -12.84
CA ALA A 107 -11.80 -0.75 -12.61
C ALA A 107 -12.00 -2.13 -11.95
N ASP A 108 -11.10 -3.09 -12.22
CA ASP A 108 -11.16 -4.41 -11.60
C ASP A 108 -10.73 -4.32 -10.13
N LEU A 109 -9.73 -3.51 -9.83
CA LEU A 109 -9.27 -3.24 -8.46
C LEU A 109 -10.36 -2.52 -7.65
N ASP A 110 -10.97 -1.49 -8.22
CA ASP A 110 -12.06 -0.74 -7.58
C ASP A 110 -13.23 -1.67 -7.22
N ALA A 111 -13.63 -2.53 -8.15
CA ALA A 111 -14.67 -3.55 -7.92
C ALA A 111 -14.30 -4.57 -6.82
N LEU A 112 -13.03 -4.96 -6.69
CA LEU A 112 -12.55 -5.83 -5.62
C LEU A 112 -12.54 -5.14 -4.26
N SER A 113 -12.28 -3.83 -4.22
CA SER A 113 -12.20 -3.04 -2.98
C SER A 113 -13.57 -2.76 -2.35
N GLY A 114 -14.65 -2.91 -3.12
CA GLY A 114 -16.03 -2.85 -2.61
C GLY A 114 -16.80 -1.58 -2.90
N GLY A 115 -16.28 -0.68 -3.76
CA GLY A 115 -17.00 0.45 -4.37
C GLY A 115 -17.79 1.35 -3.43
#